data_AF-A0A955P463-F1
#
_entry.id   AF-A0A955P463-F1
#
_cell.length_a   1.000
_cell.length_b   1.000
_cell.length_c   1.000
_cell.angle_alpha   90.00
_cell.angle_beta   90.00
_cell.angle_gamma   90.00
#
_symmetry.space_group_name_H-M   'P 1'
#
loop_
_entity.id
_entity.type
_entity.pdbx_description
1 polymer ?
#
loop_
_entity_poly.entity_id
_entity_poly.type
_entity_poly.pdbx_seq_one_letter_code
_entity_poly.pdbx_strand_id
1 'polypeptide(L)'
;MRIVLAGIIGRYPWGGVTWCSLMYLLGLRSLGHEVFYLEDTLECNYDPEIDEIATDPGYALRYIDNSLSPFDLGDRWCYVDYTGVHHGIEEGKWMEICRSTDLFLVLSGGCWAWRDHYL
;
A
#
# COMPACT_ATOMS: atom_id res chain seq x y z
N MET A 1 16.58 -7.28 -5.64
CA MET A 1 15.96 -6.01 -6.06
C MET A 1 14.93 -5.62 -5.03
N ARG A 2 14.80 -4.33 -4.78
CA ARG A 2 13.74 -3.72 -3.99
C ARG A 2 12.60 -3.33 -4.92
N ILE A 3 11.39 -3.75 -4.57
CA ILE A 3 10.19 -3.53 -5.39
C ILE A 3 9.12 -2.86 -4.53
N VAL A 4 8.56 -1.78 -5.04
CA VAL A 4 7.33 -1.17 -4.48
C VAL A 4 6.16 -1.61 -5.34
N LEU A 5 5.16 -2.25 -4.74
CA LEU A 5 3.91 -2.61 -5.38
C LEU A 5 2.81 -1.66 -4.88
N ALA A 6 2.32 -0.80 -5.76
CA ALA A 6 1.18 0.06 -5.48
C ALA A 6 -0.14 -0.70 -5.74
N GLY A 7 -1.03 -0.77 -4.76
CA GLY A 7 -2.35 -1.40 -4.85
C GLY A 7 -3.47 -0.62 -4.15
N ILE A 8 -4.64 -1.25 -3.98
CA ILE A 8 -5.87 -0.62 -3.46
C ILE A 8 -6.55 -1.46 -2.35
N ILE A 9 -5.75 -2.14 -1.52
CA ILE A 9 -6.21 -2.95 -0.36
C ILE A 9 -7.04 -2.10 0.60
N GLY A 10 -6.58 -0.89 0.93
CA GLY A 10 -7.25 0.00 1.88
C GLY A 10 -8.49 0.64 1.29
N ARG A 11 -8.40 1.15 0.06
CA ARG A 11 -9.46 1.86 -0.66
C ARG A 11 -10.66 0.95 -0.91
N TYR A 12 -10.39 -0.30 -1.28
CA TYR A 12 -11.40 -1.31 -1.53
C TYR A 12 -11.09 -2.57 -0.70
N PRO A 13 -11.50 -2.60 0.59
CA PRO A 13 -11.14 -3.65 1.54
C PRO A 13 -11.96 -4.92 1.34
N TRP A 14 -11.91 -5.45 0.13
CA TRP A 14 -12.57 -6.67 -0.29
C TRP A 14 -11.55 -7.78 -0.44
N GLY A 15 -11.87 -8.98 0.06
CA GLY A 15 -10.94 -10.11 0.03
C GLY A 15 -10.36 -10.42 -1.36
N GLY A 16 -11.14 -10.23 -2.44
CA GLY A 16 -10.66 -10.38 -3.81
C GLY A 16 -9.60 -9.35 -4.22
N VAL A 17 -9.78 -8.08 -3.81
CA VAL A 17 -8.81 -7.01 -4.06
C VAL A 17 -7.53 -7.26 -3.28
N THR A 18 -7.66 -7.61 -2.00
CA THR A 18 -6.53 -7.99 -1.13
C THR A 18 -5.75 -9.17 -1.71
N TRP A 19 -6.47 -10.21 -2.16
CA TRP A 19 -5.87 -11.40 -2.74
C TRP A 19 -5.01 -11.09 -3.97
N CYS A 20 -5.47 -10.20 -4.85
CA CYS A 20 -4.69 -9.76 -6.00
C CYS A 20 -3.33 -9.19 -5.60
N SER A 21 -3.28 -8.27 -4.64
CA SER A 21 -2.02 -7.70 -4.15
C SER A 21 -1.13 -8.74 -3.46
N LEU A 22 -1.72 -9.61 -2.63
CA LEU A 22 -0.98 -10.67 -1.93
C LEU A 22 -0.30 -11.65 -2.90
N MET A 23 -0.96 -12.03 -4.00
CA MET A 23 -0.34 -12.92 -5.00
C MET A 23 0.97 -12.33 -5.55
N TYR A 24 1.00 -11.03 -5.83
CA TYR A 24 2.22 -10.36 -6.29
C TYR A 24 3.26 -10.22 -5.19
N LEU A 25 2.88 -9.69 -4.02
CA LEU A 25 3.81 -9.48 -2.89
C LEU A 25 4.50 -10.79 -2.49
N LEU A 26 3.72 -11.86 -2.29
CA LEU A 26 4.24 -13.15 -1.86
C LEU A 26 5.00 -13.87 -2.97
N GLY A 27 4.54 -13.76 -4.22
CA GLY A 27 5.22 -14.31 -5.39
C GLY A 27 6.60 -13.67 -5.58
N LEU A 28 6.66 -12.33 -5.60
CA LEU A 28 7.92 -11.58 -5.74
C LEU A 28 8.88 -11.85 -4.59
N ARG A 29 8.38 -11.92 -3.36
CA ARG A 29 9.20 -12.31 -2.21
C ARG A 29 9.77 -13.72 -2.35
N SER A 30 8.97 -14.67 -2.85
CA SER A 30 9.41 -16.05 -3.08
C SER A 30 10.51 -16.16 -4.16
N LEU A 31 10.61 -15.17 -5.05
CA LEU A 31 11.70 -15.03 -6.02
C LEU A 31 12.96 -14.35 -5.45
N GLY A 32 12.96 -13.99 -4.15
CA GLY A 32 14.10 -13.39 -3.46
C GLY A 32 14.15 -11.86 -3.54
N HIS A 33 13.06 -11.20 -3.89
CA HIS A 33 12.97 -9.74 -3.90
C HIS A 33 12.58 -9.19 -2.52
N GLU A 34 13.07 -8.00 -2.20
CA GLU A 34 12.55 -7.19 -1.10
C GLU A 34 11.32 -6.44 -1.60
N VAL A 35 10.17 -6.58 -0.92
CA VAL A 35 8.91 -5.99 -1.37
C VAL A 35 8.34 -5.03 -0.32
N PHE A 36 7.74 -3.95 -0.82
CA PHE A 36 6.95 -3.00 -0.04
C PHE A 36 5.61 -2.77 -0.73
N TYR A 37 4.56 -2.56 0.06
CA TYR A 37 3.23 -2.19 -0.42
C TYR A 37 3.05 -0.68 -0.34
N LEU A 38 2.46 -0.08 -1.38
CA LEU A 38 2.06 1.33 -1.38
C LEU A 38 0.58 1.44 -1.73
N GLU A 39 -0.06 2.45 -1.18
CA GLU A 39 -1.33 2.96 -1.67
C GLU A 39 -1.33 4.49 -1.61
N ASP A 40 -1.37 5.14 -2.78
CA ASP A 40 -1.40 6.60 -2.91
C ASP A 40 -2.36 6.99 -4.05
N THR A 41 -3.65 6.95 -3.72
CA THR A 41 -4.73 7.23 -4.68
C THR A 41 -5.26 8.66 -4.59
N LEU A 42 -4.72 9.52 -3.71
CA LEU A 42 -5.25 10.87 -3.42
C LEU A 42 -6.72 10.91 -2.98
N GLU A 43 -7.30 9.79 -2.57
CA GLU A 43 -8.73 9.66 -2.37
C GLU A 43 -9.06 8.85 -1.12
N CYS A 44 -10.24 9.10 -0.56
CA CYS A 44 -10.77 8.49 0.66
C CYS A 44 -11.13 7.01 0.46
N ASN A 45 -10.87 6.14 1.43
CA ASN A 45 -11.26 4.73 1.34
C ASN A 45 -12.76 4.52 1.52
N TYR A 46 -13.28 3.39 1.02
CA TYR A 46 -14.58 2.89 1.46
C TYR A 46 -14.42 2.19 2.83
N ASP A 47 -15.31 2.48 3.76
CA ASP A 47 -15.40 1.84 5.07
C ASP A 47 -16.67 0.98 5.13
N PRO A 48 -16.54 -0.35 5.17
CA PRO A 48 -17.68 -1.27 5.20
C PRO A 48 -18.38 -1.33 6.57
N GLU A 49 -17.80 -0.82 7.65
CA GLU A 49 -18.47 -0.77 8.96
C GLU A 49 -19.58 0.29 8.98
N ILE A 50 -19.42 1.36 8.18
CA ILE A 50 -20.40 2.45 8.05
C ILE A 50 -21.06 2.51 6.67
N ASP A 51 -20.62 1.69 5.70
CA ASP A 51 -21.11 1.64 4.32
C ASP A 51 -20.99 2.97 3.55
N GLU A 52 -19.86 3.67 3.74
CA GLU A 52 -19.63 4.99 3.14
C GLU A 52 -18.16 5.18 2.69
N ILE A 53 -17.93 6.20 1.86
CA ILE A 53 -16.56 6.71 1.62
C ILE A 53 -16.17 7.55 2.83
N ALA A 54 -15.16 7.11 3.57
CA ALA A 54 -14.75 7.72 4.83
C ALA A 54 -13.49 8.58 4.67
N THR A 55 -13.49 9.77 5.26
CA THR A 55 -12.29 10.62 5.36
C THR A 55 -11.34 10.15 6.46
N ASP A 56 -11.85 9.40 7.45
CA ASP A 56 -11.02 8.74 8.45
C ASP A 56 -10.44 7.44 7.86
N PRO A 57 -9.11 7.34 7.66
CA PRO A 57 -8.51 6.16 7.07
C PRO A 57 -8.42 4.98 8.05
N GLY A 58 -8.86 5.13 9.31
CA GLY A 58 -8.65 4.17 10.38
C GLY A 58 -9.04 2.73 10.03
N TYR A 59 -10.17 2.50 9.34
CA TYR A 59 -10.55 1.16 8.89
C TYR A 59 -9.56 0.61 7.86
N ALA A 60 -9.23 1.39 6.82
CA ALA A 60 -8.28 1.00 5.79
C ALA A 60 -6.90 0.67 6.38
N LEU A 61 -6.38 1.49 7.30
CA LEU A 61 -5.09 1.26 7.96
C LEU A 61 -5.08 -0.07 8.73
N ARG A 62 -6.12 -0.33 9.54
CA ARG A 62 -6.25 -1.60 10.27
C ARG A 62 -6.38 -2.79 9.31
N TYR A 63 -7.12 -2.62 8.23
CA TYR A 63 -7.35 -3.68 7.25
C TYR A 63 -6.09 -4.03 6.46
N ILE A 64 -5.30 -3.03 6.03
CA ILE A 64 -4.00 -3.24 5.38
C ILE A 64 -3.07 -3.97 6.34
N ASP A 65 -2.91 -3.49 7.58
CA ASP A 65 -2.01 -4.12 8.56
C ASP A 65 -2.42 -5.58 8.83
N ASN A 66 -3.69 -5.83 9.15
CA ASN A 66 -4.19 -7.19 9.38
C ASN A 66 -4.05 -8.12 8.17
N SER A 67 -4.08 -7.57 6.95
CA SER A 67 -3.92 -8.35 5.71
C SER A 67 -2.46 -8.71 5.42
N LEU A 68 -1.52 -7.85 5.84
CA LEU A 68 -0.10 -7.96 5.51
C LEU A 68 0.74 -8.56 6.65
N SER A 69 0.38 -8.30 7.91
CA SER A 69 1.06 -8.78 9.11
C SER A 69 1.21 -10.32 9.18
N PRO A 70 0.22 -11.15 8.81
CA PRO A 70 0.37 -12.62 8.79
C PRO A 70 1.46 -13.15 7.86
N PHE A 71 1.95 -12.30 6.96
CA PHE A 71 2.99 -12.61 6.01
C PHE A 71 4.28 -11.84 6.28
N ASP A 72 4.52 -11.33 7.49
CA ASP A 72 5.73 -10.54 7.82
C ASP A 72 5.87 -9.26 6.95
N LEU A 73 4.74 -8.67 6.55
CA LEU A 73 4.68 -7.42 5.77
C LEU A 73 4.02 -6.27 6.55
N GLY A 74 3.70 -6.46 7.84
CA GLY A 74 3.03 -5.45 8.68
C GLY A 74 3.83 -4.16 8.90
N ASP A 75 5.16 -4.21 8.76
CA ASP A 75 6.06 -3.05 8.82
C ASP A 75 6.59 -2.63 7.44
N ARG A 76 5.99 -3.16 6.36
CA ARG A 76 6.43 -3.01 4.97
C ARG A 76 5.39 -2.38 4.05
N TRP A 77 4.58 -1.48 4.59
CA TRP A 77 3.57 -0.79 3.81
C TRP A 77 3.53 0.71 4.10
N CYS A 78 3.10 1.47 3.09
CA CYS A 78 2.81 2.88 3.20
C CYS A 78 1.43 3.16 2.59
N TYR A 79 0.58 3.88 3.33
CA TYR A 79 -0.67 4.42 2.84
C TYR A 79 -0.58 5.94 2.91
N VAL A 80 -0.79 6.62 1.78
CA VAL A 80 -0.84 8.07 1.72
C VAL A 80 -2.29 8.48 1.59
N ASP A 81 -2.82 9.11 2.64
CA ASP A 81 -4.22 9.50 2.65
C ASP A 81 -4.51 10.67 1.68
N TYR A 82 -5.79 10.99 1.50
CA TYR A 82 -6.23 12.04 0.58
C TYR A 82 -5.70 13.45 0.94
N THR A 83 -5.22 13.66 2.17
CA THR A 83 -4.58 14.91 2.61
C THR A 83 -3.07 14.91 2.38
N GLY A 84 -2.49 13.77 2.00
CA GLY A 84 -1.06 13.59 1.76
C GLY A 84 -0.28 13.09 2.99
N VAL A 85 -0.95 12.73 4.08
CA VAL A 85 -0.29 12.19 5.27
C VAL A 85 0.07 10.73 5.05
N HIS A 86 1.30 10.36 5.44
CA HIS A 86 1.80 8.99 5.35
C HIS A 86 1.46 8.21 6.61
N HIS A 87 0.97 6.98 6.42
CA HIS A 87 0.66 6.01 7.46
C HIS A 87 1.39 4.69 7.19
N GLY A 88 1.64 3.92 8.25
CA GLY A 88 2.51 2.73 8.18
C GLY A 88 3.97 3.13 8.33
N ILE A 89 4.76 3.00 7.27
CA ILE A 89 6.14 3.52 7.24
C ILE A 89 6.12 5.05 7.29
N GLU A 90 6.91 5.62 8.20
CA GLU A 90 7.11 7.07 8.35
C GLU A 90 7.67 7.70 7.06
N GLU A 91 7.24 8.92 6.75
CA GLU A 91 7.49 9.61 5.48
C GLU A 91 8.99 9.68 5.11
N GLY A 92 9.85 10.11 6.03
CA GLY A 92 11.29 10.20 5.78
C GLY A 92 11.89 8.84 5.38
N LYS A 93 11.59 7.78 6.14
CA LYS A 93 12.00 6.42 5.81
C LYS A 93 11.39 5.92 4.50
N TRP A 94 10.14 6.26 4.21
CA TRP A 94 9.47 5.90 2.96
C TRP A 94 10.18 6.52 1.76
N MET A 95 10.55 7.79 1.84
CA MET A 95 11.31 8.47 0.78
C MET A 95 12.66 7.79 0.52
N GLU A 96 13.37 7.34 1.54
CA GLU A 96 14.63 6.59 1.40
C GLU A 96 14.42 5.24 0.71
N ILE A 97 13.34 4.53 1.05
CA ILE A 97 12.95 3.28 0.41
C ILE A 97 12.67 3.50 -1.07
N CYS A 98 11.86 4.51 -1.43
CA CYS A 98 11.51 4.77 -2.82
C CYS A 98 12.74 5.16 -3.66
N ARG A 99 13.64 6.00 -3.15
CA ARG A 99 14.90 6.39 -3.85
C ARG A 99 15.85 5.23 -4.15
N SER A 100 15.70 4.11 -3.45
CA SER A 100 16.52 2.91 -3.61
C SER A 100 15.72 1.74 -4.19
N THR A 101 14.50 2.01 -4.67
CA THR A 101 13.65 1.01 -5.31
C THR A 101 14.11 0.79 -6.73
N ASP A 102 14.29 -0.48 -7.11
CA ASP A 102 14.72 -0.86 -8.45
C ASP A 102 13.53 -1.00 -9.42
N LEU A 103 12.32 -1.22 -8.89
CA LEU A 103 11.11 -1.42 -9.68
C LEU A 103 9.86 -0.94 -8.93
N PHE A 104 9.07 -0.10 -9.59
CA PHE A 104 7.78 0.36 -9.12
C PHE A 104 6.66 -0.27 -9.96
N LEU A 105 5.81 -1.08 -9.33
CA LEU A 105 4.72 -1.81 -9.99
C LEU A 105 3.38 -1.21 -9.58
N VAL A 106 2.62 -0.70 -10.56
CA VAL A 106 1.26 -0.19 -10.32
C VAL A 106 0.25 -1.29 -10.66
N LEU A 107 -0.38 -1.86 -9.63
CA LEU A 107 -1.43 -2.86 -9.76
C LEU A 107 -2.79 -2.22 -9.47
N SER A 108 -3.77 -2.44 -10.35
CA SER A 108 -5.16 -1.98 -10.18
C SER A 108 -5.32 -0.49 -9.87
N GLY A 109 -4.37 0.34 -10.30
CA GLY A 109 -4.38 1.78 -10.04
C GLY A 109 -4.06 2.16 -8.59
N GLY A 110 -3.21 1.45 -7.87
CA GLY A 110 -2.82 1.82 -6.50
C GLY A 110 -1.97 3.08 -6.33
N CYS A 111 -1.68 3.79 -7.42
CA CYS A 111 -0.90 5.02 -7.43
C CYS A 111 -1.49 5.95 -8.50
N TRP A 112 -2.13 7.04 -8.07
CA TRP A 112 -2.71 8.08 -8.95
C TRP A 112 -1.94 9.39 -8.90
N ALA A 113 -1.07 9.58 -7.91
CA ALA A 113 -0.13 10.69 -7.83
C ALA A 113 1.29 10.23 -8.16
N TRP A 114 1.99 10.99 -9.00
CA TRP A 114 3.43 10.81 -9.15
C TRP A 114 4.17 11.80 -8.27
N ARG A 115 4.81 11.31 -7.20
CA ARG A 115 5.63 12.10 -6.29
C ARG A 115 7.09 12.03 -6.71
N ASP A 116 7.86 13.10 -6.48
CA ASP A 116 9.27 13.20 -6.88
C ASP A 116 10.14 12.06 -6.35
N HIS A 117 9.82 11.53 -5.15
CA HIS A 117 10.60 10.46 -4.53
C HIS A 117 10.26 9.06 -5.07
N TYR A 118 9.30 8.91 -5.99
CA TYR A 118 9.04 7.65 -6.70
C TYR A 118 9.95 7.44 -7.93
N LEU A 119 10.80 8.43 -8.25
CA LEU A 119 11.79 8.40 -9.33
C LEU A 119 13.13 7.78 -8.91
#